data_AF-A0A962IFZ6-F1
#
_entry.id   AF-A0A962IFZ6-F1
#
_cell.length_a   1.000
_cell.length_b   1.000
_cell.length_c   1.000
_cell.angle_alpha   90.00
_cell.angle_beta   90.00
_cell.angle_gamma   90.00
#
_symmetry.space_group_name_H-M   'P 1'
#
loop_
_entity.id
_entity.type
_entity.pdbx_description
1 polymer ?
#
loop_
_entity_poly.entity_id
_entity_poly.type
_entity_poly.pdbx_seq_one_letter_code
_entity_poly.pdbx_strand_id
1 'polypeptide(L)'
;MIRLVQVIPLFGVLLAIYWLCAQLEIFPKHLNDVLFAIRLPSKEIWKPTWGDVMVLLGIVVLYIELLKATRTSETSIIDHLLSTFVLIFYLVAWLIYPWGGNSVFLILASMSFLDVIAGFTITISSARRDLSIGGKM
;
A
#
# COMPACT_ATOMS: atom_id res chain seq x y z
N MET A 1 -11.33 -19.76 2.37
CA MET A 1 -10.75 -18.87 1.33
C MET A 1 -10.82 -17.38 1.70
N ILE A 2 -11.94 -16.84 2.20
CA ILE A 2 -12.07 -15.41 2.56
C ILE A 2 -11.10 -14.95 3.68
N ARG A 3 -10.75 -15.83 4.63
CA ARG A 3 -9.82 -15.48 5.73
C ARG A 3 -8.37 -15.23 5.29
N LEU A 4 -7.91 -15.81 4.18
CA LEU A 4 -6.50 -15.67 3.74
C LEU A 4 -6.23 -14.25 3.22
N VAL A 5 -7.19 -13.67 2.51
CA VAL A 5 -7.12 -12.28 1.99
C VAL A 5 -7.26 -11.25 3.12
N GLN A 6 -7.83 -11.64 4.26
CA GLN A 6 -7.95 -10.74 5.41
C GLN A 6 -6.60 -10.55 6.12
N VAL A 7 -5.79 -11.60 6.23
CA VAL A 7 -4.52 -11.59 6.99
C VAL A 7 -3.35 -11.06 6.15
N ILE A 8 -3.38 -11.23 4.83
CA ILE A 8 -2.28 -10.81 3.96
C ILE A 8 -2.33 -9.27 3.76
N PRO A 9 -1.23 -8.55 4.02
CA PRO A 9 -1.12 -7.15 3.61
C PRO A 9 -1.10 -7.06 2.09
N LEU A 10 -2.05 -6.36 1.52
CA LEU A 10 -2.20 -6.10 0.09
C LEU A 10 -1.00 -5.32 -0.46
N PHE A 11 -0.35 -4.51 0.36
CA PHE A 11 0.94 -3.90 -0.01
C PHE A 11 2.03 -4.94 -0.27
N GLY A 12 1.98 -6.11 0.39
CA GLY A 12 2.86 -7.24 0.13
C GLY A 12 2.60 -7.86 -1.24
N VAL A 13 1.33 -7.94 -1.65
CA VAL A 13 0.96 -8.38 -3.02
C VAL A 13 1.47 -7.37 -4.04
N LEU A 14 1.28 -6.07 -3.79
CA LEU A 14 1.75 -5.02 -4.67
C LEU A 14 3.28 -5.01 -4.79
N LEU A 15 3.98 -5.29 -3.69
CA LEU A 15 5.44 -5.45 -3.65
C LEU A 15 5.88 -6.63 -4.51
N ALA A 16 5.21 -7.79 -4.37
CA ALA A 16 5.51 -8.98 -5.14
C ALA A 16 5.28 -8.77 -6.64
N ILE A 17 4.21 -8.06 -7.02
CA ILE A 17 3.93 -7.68 -8.42
C ILE A 17 5.05 -6.78 -8.95
N TYR A 18 5.40 -5.72 -8.22
CA TYR A 18 6.47 -4.81 -8.65
C TYR A 18 7.81 -5.56 -8.78
N TRP A 19 8.15 -6.39 -7.80
CA TRP A 19 9.36 -7.20 -7.82
C TRP A 19 9.38 -8.18 -9.00
N LEU A 20 8.27 -8.85 -9.31
CA LEU A 20 8.16 -9.72 -10.48
C LEU A 20 8.36 -8.94 -11.79
N CYS A 21 7.76 -7.75 -11.92
CA CYS A 21 8.01 -6.86 -13.05
C CYS A 21 9.48 -6.44 -13.15
N ALA A 22 10.18 -6.28 -12.03
CA ALA A 22 11.61 -6.01 -12.02
C ALA A 22 12.44 -7.22 -12.50
N GLN A 23 12.05 -8.45 -12.12
CA GLN A 23 12.71 -9.68 -12.61
C GLN A 23 12.53 -9.88 -14.13
N LEU A 24 11.40 -9.43 -14.68
CA LEU A 24 11.12 -9.46 -16.11
C LEU A 24 11.72 -8.26 -16.87
N GLU A 25 12.58 -7.46 -16.23
CA GLU A 25 13.18 -6.23 -16.77
C GLU A 25 12.18 -5.16 -17.24
N ILE A 26 10.93 -5.24 -16.81
CA ILE A 26 9.88 -4.28 -17.14
C ILE A 26 10.12 -3.00 -16.33
N PHE A 27 10.24 -3.13 -15.00
CA PHE A 27 10.52 -2.01 -14.10
C PHE A 27 11.98 -1.99 -13.66
N PRO A 28 12.60 -0.79 -13.55
CA PRO A 28 12.01 0.54 -13.68
C PRO A 28 12.00 1.11 -15.11
N LYS A 29 12.56 0.39 -16.10
CA LYS A 29 12.78 0.88 -17.48
C LYS A 29 11.52 1.47 -18.13
N HIS A 30 10.39 0.78 -18.01
CA HIS A 30 9.13 1.15 -18.66
C HIS A 30 8.20 1.96 -17.76
N LEU A 31 8.63 2.37 -16.55
CA LEU A 31 7.76 3.13 -15.64
C LEU A 31 7.31 4.47 -16.24
N ASN A 32 8.17 5.12 -17.02
CA ASN A 32 7.88 6.42 -17.63
C ASN A 32 7.20 6.30 -19.01
N ASP A 33 6.95 5.08 -19.49
CA ASP A 33 6.32 4.89 -20.79
C ASP A 33 4.85 5.30 -20.71
N VAL A 34 4.46 6.11 -21.68
CA VAL A 34 3.10 6.62 -21.79
C VAL A 34 2.18 5.51 -22.28
N LEU A 35 1.10 5.26 -21.55
CA LEU A 35 0.11 4.24 -21.88
C LEU A 35 -0.80 4.67 -23.03
N PHE A 36 -1.31 5.89 -22.93
CA PHE A 36 -2.20 6.51 -23.91
C PHE A 36 -2.15 8.02 -23.75
N ALA A 37 -2.73 8.73 -24.71
CA ALA A 37 -2.90 10.18 -24.63
C ALA A 37 -4.38 10.53 -24.81
N ILE A 38 -4.94 11.29 -23.86
CA ILE A 38 -6.31 11.79 -23.94
C ILE A 38 -6.27 13.32 -23.86
N ARG A 39 -6.97 13.99 -24.77
CA ARG A 39 -7.19 15.43 -24.67
C ARG A 39 -8.30 15.70 -23.66
N LEU A 40 -7.98 16.41 -22.60
CA LEU A 40 -8.92 16.78 -21.54
C LEU A 40 -9.83 17.94 -21.98
N PRO A 41 -10.98 18.17 -21.32
CA PRO A 41 -11.82 19.36 -21.52
C PRO A 41 -11.07 20.69 -21.29
N SER A 42 -10.03 20.68 -20.45
CA SER A 42 -9.10 21.80 -20.24
C SER A 42 -8.20 22.09 -21.46
N LYS A 43 -8.28 21.28 -22.52
CA LYS A 43 -7.46 21.28 -23.74
C LYS A 43 -6.04 20.72 -23.58
N GLU A 44 -5.62 20.43 -22.35
CA GLU A 44 -4.34 19.76 -22.08
C GLU A 44 -4.36 18.30 -22.55
N ILE A 45 -3.18 17.79 -22.93
CA ILE A 45 -3.00 16.38 -23.31
C ILE A 45 -2.50 15.63 -22.08
N TRP A 46 -3.38 14.84 -21.48
CA TRP A 46 -3.02 13.96 -20.37
C TRP A 46 -2.39 12.68 -20.90
N LYS A 47 -1.21 12.34 -20.37
CA LYS A 47 -0.37 11.21 -20.78
C LYS A 47 0.04 10.38 -19.56
N PRO A 48 -0.85 9.55 -19.01
CA PRO A 48 -0.50 8.71 -17.87
C PRO A 48 0.55 7.67 -18.26
N THR A 49 1.44 7.40 -17.33
CA THR A 49 2.53 6.44 -17.42
C THR A 49 2.23 5.16 -16.63
N TRP A 50 3.03 4.11 -16.83
CA TRP A 50 2.97 2.92 -15.97
C TRP A 50 3.23 3.24 -14.49
N GLY A 51 4.10 4.21 -14.21
CA GLY A 51 4.35 4.72 -12.86
C GLY A 51 3.10 5.29 -12.22
N ASP A 52 2.33 6.10 -12.96
CA ASP A 52 1.07 6.66 -12.49
C ASP A 52 0.05 5.57 -12.16
N VAL A 53 -0.03 4.53 -12.99
CA VAL A 53 -0.91 3.37 -12.73
C VAL A 53 -0.50 2.64 -11.45
N MET A 54 0.80 2.42 -11.22
CA MET A 54 1.28 1.80 -9.99
C MET A 54 0.92 2.63 -8.76
N VAL A 55 1.09 3.95 -8.83
CA VAL A 55 0.70 4.86 -7.73
C VAL A 55 -0.81 4.80 -7.48
N LEU A 56 -1.64 4.85 -8.53
CA LEU A 56 -3.09 4.76 -8.41
C LEU A 56 -3.53 3.41 -7.81
N LEU A 57 -2.90 2.30 -8.20
CA LEU A 57 -3.13 1.00 -7.59
C LEU A 57 -2.74 1.01 -6.10
N GLY A 58 -1.62 1.63 -5.75
CA GLY A 58 -1.20 1.83 -4.35
C GLY A 58 -2.23 2.59 -3.52
N ILE A 59 -2.87 3.64 -4.08
CA ILE A 59 -3.94 4.38 -3.41
C ILE A 59 -5.15 3.48 -3.14
N VAL A 60 -5.59 2.70 -4.14
CA VAL A 60 -6.72 1.78 -4.00
C VAL A 60 -6.41 0.71 -2.95
N VAL A 61 -5.20 0.14 -2.98
CA VAL A 61 -4.72 -0.83 -1.99
C VAL A 61 -4.74 -0.23 -0.58
N LEU A 62 -4.21 0.99 -0.40
CA LEU A 62 -4.23 1.69 0.88
C LEU A 62 -5.66 1.83 1.41
N TYR A 63 -6.58 2.28 0.56
CA TYR A 63 -7.98 2.44 0.94
C TYR A 63 -8.61 1.12 1.41
N ILE A 64 -8.35 0.02 0.70
CA ILE A 64 -8.87 -1.30 1.07
C ILE A 64 -8.30 -1.75 2.42
N GLU A 65 -7.00 -1.53 2.69
CA GLU A 65 -6.39 -1.87 3.98
C GLU A 65 -6.99 -1.06 5.13
N LEU A 66 -7.22 0.24 4.93
CA LEU A 66 -7.90 1.07 5.92
C LEU A 66 -9.30 0.53 6.26
N LEU A 67 -10.06 0.09 5.26
CA LEU A 67 -11.37 -0.53 5.50
C LEU A 67 -11.26 -1.86 6.26
N LYS A 68 -10.28 -2.70 5.93
CA LYS A 68 -10.02 -3.97 6.65
C LYS A 68 -9.71 -3.73 8.12
N ALA A 69 -8.90 -2.72 8.42
CA ALA A 69 -8.50 -2.36 9.78
C ALA A 69 -9.68 -1.89 10.65
N THR A 70 -10.70 -1.25 10.06
CA THR A 70 -11.90 -0.82 10.83
C THR A 70 -12.83 -1.96 11.25
N ARG A 71 -12.78 -3.13 10.59
CA ARG A 71 -13.71 -4.24 10.81
C ARG A 71 -13.19 -5.34 11.73
N THR A 72 -11.87 -5.48 11.86
CA THR A 72 -11.26 -6.67 12.48
C THR A 72 -10.68 -6.32 13.84
N SER A 73 -11.49 -6.38 14.91
CA SER A 73 -11.06 -5.95 16.25
C SER A 73 -10.14 -6.94 16.98
N GLU A 74 -10.18 -8.24 16.66
CA GLU A 74 -9.48 -9.28 17.46
C GLU A 74 -8.22 -9.87 16.82
N THR A 75 -7.99 -9.71 15.51
CA THR A 75 -6.83 -10.30 14.81
C THR A 75 -5.60 -9.37 14.76
N SER A 76 -5.58 -8.37 15.64
CA SER A 76 -4.85 -7.12 15.46
C SER A 76 -3.32 -7.21 15.44
N ILE A 77 -2.67 -8.17 16.09
CA ILE A 77 -1.20 -8.12 16.26
C ILE A 77 -0.45 -8.70 15.06
N ILE A 78 -0.91 -9.83 14.53
CA ILE A 78 -0.24 -10.50 13.41
C ILE A 78 -0.35 -9.64 12.15
N ASP A 79 -1.51 -9.02 11.92
CA ASP A 79 -1.74 -8.12 10.80
C ASP A 79 -0.77 -6.92 10.84
N HIS A 80 -0.62 -6.29 12.01
CA HIS A 80 0.33 -5.18 12.20
C HIS A 80 1.79 -5.61 11.99
N LEU A 81 2.17 -6.78 12.49
CA LEU A 81 3.52 -7.31 12.30
C LEU A 81 3.80 -7.60 10.82
N LEU A 82 2.85 -8.21 10.10
CA LEU A 82 2.99 -8.50 8.67
C LEU A 82 3.10 -7.21 7.86
N SER A 83 2.25 -6.20 8.08
CA SER A 83 2.38 -4.89 7.42
C SER A 83 3.71 -4.22 7.75
N THR A 84 4.20 -4.34 8.99
CA THR A 84 5.52 -3.81 9.39
C THR A 84 6.66 -4.50 8.63
N PHE A 85 6.61 -5.82 8.48
CA PHE A 85 7.60 -6.55 7.67
C PHE A 85 7.56 -6.12 6.21
N VAL A 86 6.36 -5.98 5.63
CA VAL A 86 6.20 -5.49 4.25
C VAL A 86 6.80 -4.10 4.08
N LEU A 87 6.57 -3.19 5.02
CA LEU A 87 7.21 -1.87 5.04
C LEU A 87 8.74 -1.97 5.08
N ILE A 88 9.31 -2.84 5.92
CA ILE A 88 10.76 -3.05 5.98
C ILE A 88 11.28 -3.53 4.62
N PHE A 89 10.59 -4.47 3.97
CA PHE A 89 10.98 -4.91 2.62
C PHE A 89 10.92 -3.78 1.61
N TYR A 90 9.89 -2.92 1.63
CA TYR A 90 9.84 -1.72 0.78
C TYR A 90 11.03 -0.78 1.05
N LEU A 91 11.36 -0.49 2.30
CA LEU A 91 12.48 0.40 2.63
C LEU A 91 13.83 -0.18 2.21
N VAL A 92 14.06 -1.46 2.50
CA VAL A 92 15.28 -2.16 2.10
C VAL A 92 15.39 -2.24 0.58
N ALA A 93 14.30 -2.57 -0.10
CA ALA A 93 14.23 -2.59 -1.55
C ALA A 93 14.59 -1.24 -2.17
N TRP A 94 14.01 -0.16 -1.65
CA TRP A 94 14.23 1.20 -2.14
C TRP A 94 15.67 1.68 -1.94
N LEU A 95 16.27 1.37 -0.78
CA LEU A 95 17.61 1.82 -0.43
C LEU A 95 18.74 1.00 -1.09
N ILE A 96 18.54 -0.31 -1.25
CA ILE A 96 19.62 -1.22 -1.66
C ILE A 96 19.54 -1.59 -3.13
N TYR A 97 18.34 -1.78 -3.68
CA TYR A 97 18.19 -2.38 -5.00
C TYR A 97 17.98 -1.33 -6.09
N PRO A 98 18.73 -1.38 -7.21
CA PRO A 98 18.61 -0.41 -8.30
C PRO A 98 17.19 -0.31 -8.89
N TRP A 99 16.46 -1.43 -8.94
CA TRP A 99 15.08 -1.45 -9.44
C TRP A 99 14.07 -0.72 -8.52
N GLY A 100 14.41 -0.59 -7.24
CA GLY A 100 13.62 0.12 -6.24
C GLY A 100 13.96 1.60 -6.15
N GLY A 101 15.13 2.04 -6.64
CA GLY A 101 15.65 3.41 -6.48
C GLY A 101 14.97 4.50 -7.32
N ASN A 102 13.63 4.57 -7.32
CA ASN A 102 12.85 5.57 -8.05
C ASN A 102 11.68 6.13 -7.22
N SER A 103 11.11 7.25 -7.65
CA SER A 103 10.04 7.94 -6.93
C SER A 103 8.73 7.16 -6.86
N VAL A 104 8.38 6.36 -7.88
CA VAL A 104 7.16 5.52 -7.86
C VAL A 104 7.25 4.53 -6.71
N PHE A 105 8.37 3.82 -6.61
CA PHE A 105 8.58 2.84 -5.55
C PHE A 105 8.66 3.49 -4.15
N LEU A 106 9.27 4.67 -4.03
CA LEU A 106 9.26 5.44 -2.78
C LEU A 106 7.85 5.85 -2.35
N ILE A 107 7.00 6.26 -3.29
CA ILE A 107 5.60 6.61 -3.01
C ILE A 107 4.85 5.36 -2.52
N LEU A 108 5.05 4.20 -3.14
CA LEU A 108 4.47 2.93 -2.66
C LEU A 108 4.97 2.56 -1.26
N ALA A 109 6.27 2.72 -0.98
CA ALA A 109 6.84 2.52 0.34
C ALA A 109 6.22 3.46 1.39
N SER A 110 6.00 4.73 1.02
CA SER A 110 5.35 5.73 1.85
C SER A 110 3.89 5.39 2.11
N MET A 111 3.17 4.84 1.14
CA MET A 111 1.81 4.36 1.34
C MET A 111 1.78 3.14 2.27
N SER A 112 2.71 2.19 2.12
CA SER A 112 2.87 1.07 3.07
C SER A 112 3.24 1.55 4.48
N PHE A 113 3.94 2.68 4.61
CA PHE A 113 4.21 3.31 5.90
C PHE A 113 2.95 3.88 6.54
N LEU A 114 2.11 4.56 5.75
CA LEU A 114 0.82 5.06 6.20
C LEU A 114 -0.12 3.94 6.63
N ASP A 115 -0.07 2.78 5.95
CA ASP A 115 -0.82 1.58 6.33
C ASP A 115 -0.49 1.13 7.76
N VAL A 116 0.81 1.01 8.08
CA VAL A 116 1.27 0.63 9.43
C VAL A 116 0.79 1.64 10.49
N ILE A 117 0.92 2.94 10.22
CA ILE A 117 0.46 4.00 11.16
C ILE A 117 -1.05 3.90 11.38
N ALA A 118 -1.82 3.73 10.30
CA ALA A 118 -3.26 3.64 10.39
C ALA A 118 -3.70 2.40 11.18
N GLY A 119 -3.02 1.27 10.98
CA GLY A 119 -3.23 0.05 11.76
C GLY A 119 -3.13 0.29 13.26
N PHE A 120 -2.02 0.86 13.74
CA PHE A 120 -1.85 1.20 15.16
C PHE A 120 -2.90 2.21 15.65
N THR A 121 -3.17 3.25 14.85
CA THR A 121 -4.13 4.31 15.20
C THR A 121 -5.54 3.75 15.43
N ILE A 122 -6.00 2.86 14.55
CA ILE A 122 -7.32 2.25 14.63
C ILE A 122 -7.42 1.35 15.87
N THR A 123 -6.43 0.49 16.13
CA THR A 123 -6.42 -0.38 17.32
C THR A 123 -6.51 0.44 18.61
N ILE A 124 -5.69 1.50 18.75
CA ILE A 124 -5.71 2.38 19.93
C ILE A 124 -7.08 3.07 20.09
N SER A 125 -7.67 3.54 18.99
CA SER A 125 -8.97 4.21 19.02
C SER A 125 -10.10 3.27 19.47
N SER A 126 -10.07 2.00 19.03
CA SER A 126 -11.06 0.98 19.41
C SER A 126 -10.97 0.63 20.90
N ALA A 127 -9.76 0.41 21.42
CA ALA A 127 -9.53 0.13 22.83
C ALA A 127 -10.03 1.28 23.73
N ARG A 128 -9.81 2.55 23.32
CA ARG A 128 -10.32 3.72 24.06
C ARG A 128 -11.85 3.76 24.12
N ARG A 129 -12.52 3.42 23.02
CA ARG A 129 -13.99 3.38 22.95
C ARG A 129 -14.55 2.31 23.90
N ASP A 130 -13.92 1.15 23.95
CA ASP A 130 -14.37 0.04 24.80
C ASP A 130 -14.24 0.39 26.30
N LEU A 131 -13.16 1.08 26.70
CA LEU A 131 -12.99 1.60 28.07
C LEU A 131 -14.08 2.63 28.46
N SER A 132 -14.50 3.48 27.53
CA SER A 132 -15.55 4.47 27.78
C SER A 132 -16.95 3.86 27.97
N ILE A 133 -17.19 2.65 27.44
CA ILE A 133 -18.47 1.95 27.58
C ILE A 133 -18.49 1.12 28.87
N GLY A 134 -17.36 0.50 29.24
CA GLY A 134 -17.21 -0.26 30.48
C GLY A 134 -17.27 0.58 31.77
N GLY A 135 -16.98 1.88 31.71
CA GLY A 135 -17.07 2.79 32.86
C GLY A 135 -18.47 3.32 33.20
N LYS A 136 -19.51 2.89 32.47
CA LYS A 136 -20.92 3.29 32.70
C LYS A 136 -21.82 2.17 33.24
N MET A 137 -21.25 1.05 33.68
CA MET A 137 -21.98 -0.03 34.37
C MET A 137 -21.63 -0.03 35.86
#